data_AF-A0A1N6FKY6-F1
#
_entry.id   AF-A0A1N6FKY6-F1
#
_cell.length_a   1.000
_cell.length_b   1.000
_cell.length_c   1.000
_cell.angle_alpha   90.00
_cell.angle_beta   90.00
_cell.angle_gamma   90.00
#
_symmetry.space_group_name_H-M   'P 1'
#
loop_
_entity.id
_entity.type
_entity.pdbx_description
1 polymer ?
#
loop_
_entity_poly.entity_id
_entity_poly.type
_entity_poly.pdbx_seq_one_letter_code
_entity_poly.pdbx_strand_id
1 'polypeptide(L)'
;MRKILLFLTICVAFANAQFYYDKHGESRGAYKDSLEYSKLVELAKRFRGPILVKKPVDGVKPRKNLEKIPENKIQRTFNVNCDTLNKEKWLEVEKNEIVKICVDAPVVAWETSLKAIISSDSCLAFQTPTLIGVETLRVHFPDSDSSKKINLAVGMKYLDFKNEEVLLGFNRYSEKELKMQGFCNTEENGTIACGPKNEDPERLVSITGTYLVDKYPVTNCEFTQLMWDDSLLDYKWQNRKRASIRNGNCITQDTAANTVSLFGAMEYANARSIREGLKPYYIFSPVEYAERESILSARQRIIKQYVFGYIQVSDDSTSNGYRLPYYNEWMMLARGGDKKNRAPWGDSSGFFEKTKKYARFKTKMVSFETEPVGQLMPNGYGLYDMFGLAQEHVLFEYDLFEGNLGFASCLKGGDYHVSLEDGFDDTVSPYWKWINYGYYEPGHPGNGAGFRLIRNIGNNAKWSEVKSDSQE
;
A
#
# COMPACT_ATOMS: atom_id res chain seq x y z
N MET A 1 -24.81 49.06 -18.67
CA MET A 1 -23.42 49.11 -19.19
C MET A 1 -22.48 48.45 -18.19
N ARG A 2 -22.17 47.16 -18.36
CA ARG A 2 -21.10 46.46 -17.63
C ARG A 2 -20.22 45.80 -18.69
N LYS A 3 -18.96 46.22 -18.73
CA LYS A 3 -17.96 45.78 -19.73
C LYS A 3 -17.63 44.31 -19.51
N ILE A 4 -17.86 43.52 -20.55
CA ILE A 4 -17.35 42.15 -20.71
C ILE A 4 -15.84 42.28 -20.96
N LEU A 5 -15.03 41.84 -20.01
CA LEU A 5 -13.59 41.71 -20.21
C LEU A 5 -13.32 40.33 -20.84
N LEU A 6 -13.22 40.34 -22.16
CA LEU A 6 -12.81 39.21 -22.98
C LEU A 6 -11.30 39.00 -22.73
N PHE A 7 -10.94 38.08 -21.83
CA PHE A 7 -9.55 37.63 -21.74
C PHE A 7 -9.27 36.64 -22.86
N LEU A 8 -8.32 37.01 -23.71
CA LEU A 8 -7.75 36.27 -24.81
C LEU A 8 -7.52 34.78 -24.47
N THR A 9 -8.29 33.92 -25.12
CA THR A 9 -7.90 32.54 -25.44
C THR A 9 -6.71 32.55 -26.40
N ILE A 10 -5.49 32.42 -25.88
CA ILE A 10 -4.31 32.05 -26.68
C ILE A 10 -3.55 30.93 -25.97
N CYS A 11 -3.39 29.81 -26.68
CA CYS A 11 -2.55 28.64 -26.39
C CYS A 11 -3.02 27.60 -25.36
N VAL A 12 -4.11 26.89 -25.67
CA VAL A 12 -4.34 25.51 -25.17
C VAL A 12 -4.52 24.57 -26.37
N ALA A 13 -3.41 24.20 -27.02
CA ALA A 13 -3.45 23.25 -28.16
C ALA A 13 -2.53 22.03 -27.99
N PHE A 14 -1.81 21.90 -26.87
CA PHE A 14 -0.83 20.82 -26.66
C PHE A 14 -1.05 19.96 -25.42
N ALA A 15 -2.14 20.14 -24.67
CA ALA A 15 -2.34 19.44 -23.39
C ALA A 15 -2.32 17.90 -23.50
N ASN A 16 -2.60 17.33 -24.67
CA ASN A 16 -2.73 15.88 -24.86
C ASN A 16 -1.75 15.29 -25.90
N ALA A 17 -0.75 16.05 -26.38
CA ALA A 17 0.16 15.53 -27.41
C ALA A 17 1.19 14.55 -26.82
N GLN A 18 1.42 13.43 -27.50
CA GLN A 18 2.51 12.50 -27.21
C GLN A 18 3.79 12.96 -27.91
N PHE A 19 4.93 12.80 -27.22
CA PHE A 19 6.23 13.21 -27.73
C PHE A 19 7.08 12.00 -28.07
N TYR A 20 7.73 12.05 -29.22
CA TYR A 20 8.51 10.93 -29.77
C TYR A 20 9.98 11.33 -29.79
N TYR A 21 10.82 10.49 -29.22
CA TYR A 21 12.26 10.70 -29.13
C TYR A 21 12.99 9.52 -29.77
N ASP A 22 14.11 9.80 -30.42
CA ASP A 22 14.97 8.72 -30.92
C ASP A 22 15.91 8.18 -29.84
N LYS A 23 16.75 7.21 -30.23
CA LYS A 23 17.77 6.62 -29.33
C LYS A 23 18.83 7.58 -28.81
N HIS A 24 18.96 8.77 -29.40
CA HIS A 24 19.87 9.82 -28.93
C HIS A 24 19.18 10.80 -27.97
N GLY A 25 17.87 10.64 -27.76
CA GLY A 25 17.05 11.51 -26.91
C GLY A 25 16.63 12.81 -27.60
N GLU A 26 16.74 12.90 -28.93
CA GLU A 26 16.31 14.07 -29.70
C GLU A 26 14.82 13.97 -30.01
N SER A 27 14.07 15.06 -29.79
CA SER A 27 12.64 15.10 -30.14
C SER A 27 12.45 15.00 -31.66
N ARG A 28 11.61 14.06 -32.09
CA ARG A 28 11.28 13.76 -33.49
C ARG A 28 9.86 14.17 -33.87
N GLY A 29 9.09 14.71 -32.92
CA GLY A 29 7.76 15.26 -33.17
C GLY A 29 6.83 15.14 -31.97
N ALA A 30 5.71 15.83 -32.08
CA ALA A 30 4.59 15.77 -31.15
C ALA A 30 3.32 15.50 -31.95
N TYR A 31 2.54 14.50 -31.53
CA TYR A 31 1.30 14.12 -32.21
C TYR A 31 0.16 14.13 -31.20
N LYS A 32 -0.99 14.67 -31.63
CA LYS A 32 -2.17 14.78 -30.76
C LYS A 32 -2.75 13.40 -30.40
N ASP A 33 -2.71 12.49 -31.37
CA ASP A 33 -3.19 11.11 -31.23
C ASP A 33 -2.00 10.15 -31.18
N SER A 34 -2.19 9.00 -30.53
CA SER A 34 -1.21 7.92 -30.56
C SER A 34 -0.90 7.52 -31.99
N LEU A 35 0.38 7.46 -32.35
CA LEU A 35 0.78 6.91 -33.64
C LEU A 35 0.40 5.43 -33.76
N GLU A 36 -0.08 5.05 -34.95
CA GLU A 36 -0.24 3.64 -35.32
C GLU A 36 1.11 2.92 -35.31
N TYR A 37 1.08 1.61 -35.06
CA TYR A 37 2.28 0.78 -34.99
C TYR A 37 3.14 0.85 -36.27
N SER A 38 2.51 0.87 -37.46
CA SER A 38 3.19 1.02 -38.75
C SER A 38 4.08 2.27 -38.80
N LYS A 39 3.59 3.41 -38.30
CA LYS A 39 4.34 4.66 -38.22
C LYS A 39 5.47 4.60 -37.20
N LEU A 40 5.29 3.89 -36.08
CA LEU A 40 6.38 3.64 -35.12
C LEU A 40 7.51 2.84 -35.76
N VAL A 41 7.19 1.81 -36.54
CA VAL A 41 8.17 1.00 -37.29
C VAL A 41 8.91 1.86 -38.33
N GLU A 42 8.20 2.72 -39.07
CA GLU A 42 8.83 3.65 -40.02
C GLU A 42 9.81 4.61 -39.33
N LEU A 43 9.41 5.19 -38.20
CA LEU A 43 10.29 6.06 -37.41
C LEU A 43 11.51 5.30 -36.89
N ALA A 44 11.32 4.10 -36.34
CA ALA A 44 12.41 3.28 -35.83
C ALA A 44 13.42 2.91 -36.93
N LYS A 45 12.94 2.55 -38.13
CA LYS A 45 13.77 2.32 -39.31
C LYS A 45 14.51 3.59 -39.75
N ARG A 46 13.81 4.72 -39.83
CA ARG A 46 14.38 6.01 -40.24
C ARG A 46 15.51 6.47 -39.32
N PHE A 47 15.35 6.29 -38.02
CA PHE A 47 16.34 6.72 -37.01
C PHE A 47 17.27 5.58 -36.54
N ARG A 48 17.20 4.41 -37.19
CA ARG A 48 18.07 3.25 -36.95
C ARG A 48 18.13 2.84 -35.47
N GLY A 49 16.98 2.71 -34.82
CA GLY A 49 16.88 2.29 -33.43
C GLY A 49 15.49 2.51 -32.84
N PRO A 50 15.27 2.12 -31.56
CA PRO A 50 13.98 2.25 -30.93
C PRO A 50 13.54 3.70 -30.77
N ILE A 51 12.22 3.89 -30.67
CA ILE A 51 11.58 5.17 -30.39
C ILE A 51 11.07 5.19 -28.95
N LEU A 52 11.32 6.29 -28.23
CA LEU A 52 10.72 6.53 -26.93
C LEU A 52 9.51 7.44 -27.08
N VAL A 53 8.34 6.90 -26.77
CA VAL A 53 7.06 7.59 -26.71
C VAL A 53 6.83 8.06 -25.28
N LYS A 54 6.83 9.38 -25.08
CA LYS A 54 6.46 10.00 -23.80
C LYS A 54 5.03 10.45 -23.82
N LYS A 55 4.25 9.93 -22.87
CA LYS A 55 2.90 10.42 -22.61
C LYS A 55 2.95 11.83 -22.05
N PRO A 56 1.98 12.68 -22.40
CA PRO A 56 1.84 13.98 -21.75
C PRO A 56 1.65 13.78 -20.25
N VAL A 57 2.29 14.63 -19.47
CA VAL A 57 2.07 14.77 -18.03
C VAL A 57 1.57 16.19 -17.82
N ASP A 58 0.42 16.33 -17.16
CA ASP A 58 -0.21 17.63 -16.98
C ASP A 58 0.73 18.64 -16.32
N GLY A 59 0.81 19.84 -16.90
CA GLY A 59 1.67 20.92 -16.42
C GLY A 59 3.17 20.76 -16.74
N VAL A 60 3.61 19.65 -17.35
CA VAL A 60 5.02 19.44 -17.73
C VAL A 60 5.24 19.77 -19.19
N LYS A 61 6.06 20.81 -19.46
CA LYS A 61 6.47 21.12 -20.83
C LYS A 61 7.45 20.05 -21.35
N PRO A 62 7.25 19.55 -22.58
CA PRO A 62 8.15 18.62 -23.21
C PRO A 62 9.54 19.25 -23.40
N ARG A 63 10.59 18.48 -23.13
CA ARG A 63 11.96 18.92 -23.41
C ARG A 63 12.30 18.68 -24.88
N LYS A 64 13.06 19.59 -25.48
CA LYS A 64 13.58 19.43 -26.85
C LYS A 64 14.51 18.21 -26.96
N ASN A 65 15.39 18.05 -25.98
CA ASN A 65 16.30 16.91 -25.85
C ASN A 65 16.20 16.31 -24.44
N LEU A 66 16.29 14.99 -24.35
CA LEU A 66 16.32 14.26 -23.08
C LEU A 66 17.75 14.24 -22.50
N GLU A 67 17.86 14.42 -21.19
CA GLU A 67 19.13 14.25 -20.49
C GLU A 67 19.51 12.77 -20.42
N LYS A 68 20.75 12.45 -20.75
CA LYS A 68 21.28 11.10 -20.57
C LYS A 68 21.38 10.78 -19.08
N ILE A 69 21.01 9.55 -18.73
CA ILE A 69 21.26 8.96 -17.42
C ILE A 69 22.62 8.26 -17.52
N PRO A 70 23.65 8.70 -16.79
CA PRO A 70 24.95 8.05 -16.81
C PRO A 70 24.87 6.61 -16.28
N GLU A 71 25.62 5.69 -16.90
CA GLU A 71 25.61 4.27 -16.54
C GLU A 71 25.99 4.04 -15.07
N ASN A 72 26.95 4.82 -14.55
CA ASN A 72 27.38 4.75 -13.15
C ASN A 72 26.35 5.27 -12.12
N LYS A 73 25.26 5.89 -12.57
CA LYS A 73 24.14 6.32 -11.72
C LYS A 73 23.01 5.30 -11.65
N ILE A 74 23.05 4.26 -12.49
CA ILE A 74 22.05 3.20 -12.49
C ILE A 74 22.23 2.36 -11.22
N GLN A 75 21.18 2.30 -10.41
CA GLN A 75 21.17 1.58 -9.15
C GLN A 75 20.78 0.12 -9.34
N ARG A 76 19.95 -0.18 -10.35
CA ARG A 76 19.48 -1.53 -10.63
C ARG A 76 19.27 -1.76 -12.12
N THR A 77 19.64 -2.95 -12.57
CA THR A 77 19.36 -3.42 -13.93
C THR A 77 18.49 -4.68 -13.89
N PHE A 78 17.41 -4.71 -14.66
CA PHE A 78 16.59 -5.89 -14.89
C PHE A 78 16.81 -6.40 -16.31
N ASN A 79 17.09 -7.69 -16.44
CA ASN A 79 17.05 -8.39 -17.72
C ASN A 79 15.73 -9.16 -17.81
N VAL A 80 14.91 -8.84 -18.79
CA VAL A 80 13.55 -9.37 -18.94
C VAL A 80 13.47 -10.17 -20.23
N ASN A 81 13.08 -11.44 -20.12
CA ASN A 81 12.88 -12.27 -21.28
C ASN A 81 11.53 -11.96 -21.95
N CYS A 82 11.54 -11.76 -23.26
CA CYS A 82 10.40 -11.36 -24.08
C CYS A 82 9.22 -12.34 -23.97
N ASP A 83 9.48 -13.65 -23.91
CA ASP A 83 8.45 -14.69 -23.80
C ASP A 83 7.69 -14.59 -22.47
N THR A 84 8.36 -14.10 -21.42
CA THR A 84 7.74 -13.92 -20.10
C THR A 84 6.78 -12.73 -20.05
N LEU A 85 6.85 -11.81 -21.01
CA LEU A 85 5.96 -10.64 -21.10
C LEU A 85 4.55 -10.98 -21.58
N ASN A 86 4.33 -12.21 -22.08
CA ASN A 86 2.99 -12.72 -22.41
C ASN A 86 2.14 -12.96 -21.15
N LYS A 87 2.77 -13.06 -19.98
CA LYS A 87 2.13 -12.99 -18.65
C LYS A 87 2.40 -11.58 -18.12
N GLU A 88 1.46 -10.97 -17.40
CA GLU A 88 1.70 -9.64 -16.82
C GLU A 88 2.98 -9.65 -15.98
N LYS A 89 4.03 -8.93 -16.43
CA LYS A 89 5.32 -8.89 -15.74
C LYS A 89 5.31 -7.77 -14.72
N TRP A 90 5.56 -8.12 -13.47
CA TRP A 90 5.70 -7.18 -12.37
C TRP A 90 7.16 -7.09 -11.94
N LEU A 91 7.67 -5.86 -11.79
CA LEU A 91 8.98 -5.57 -11.24
C LEU A 91 8.83 -4.66 -10.03
N GLU A 92 9.43 -5.04 -8.91
CA GLU A 92 9.42 -4.25 -7.68
C GLU A 92 10.62 -3.30 -7.66
N VAL A 93 10.35 -2.01 -7.45
CA VAL A 93 11.34 -0.92 -7.46
C VAL A 93 11.06 0.05 -6.32
N GLU A 94 12.06 0.81 -5.89
CA GLU A 94 11.89 1.84 -4.87
C GLU A 94 11.52 3.20 -5.48
N LYS A 95 11.04 4.12 -4.65
CA LYS A 95 10.79 5.52 -5.06
C LYS A 95 12.10 6.21 -5.43
N ASN A 96 12.06 7.05 -6.47
CA ASN A 96 13.22 7.79 -6.99
C ASN A 96 14.43 6.94 -7.41
N GLU A 97 14.28 5.62 -7.55
CA GLU A 97 15.31 4.69 -7.98
C GLU A 97 15.64 4.92 -9.46
N ILE A 98 16.93 4.91 -9.81
CA ILE A 98 17.37 4.95 -11.21
C ILE A 98 17.56 3.52 -11.69
N VAL A 99 16.68 3.09 -12.58
CA VAL A 99 16.55 1.70 -13.03
C VAL A 99 16.82 1.60 -14.53
N LYS A 100 17.44 0.50 -14.94
CA LYS A 100 17.55 0.10 -16.35
C LYS A 100 16.82 -1.22 -16.57
N ILE A 101 16.00 -1.28 -17.61
CA ILE A 101 15.35 -2.52 -18.07
C ILE A 101 15.90 -2.85 -19.45
N CYS A 102 16.38 -4.07 -19.63
CA CYS A 102 16.82 -4.62 -20.89
C CYS A 102 15.96 -5.81 -21.25
N VAL A 103 15.51 -5.88 -22.50
CA VAL A 103 14.82 -7.06 -23.05
C VAL A 103 15.73 -7.83 -23.99
N ASP A 104 15.56 -9.14 -24.08
CA ASP A 104 16.35 -10.04 -24.91
C ASP A 104 15.87 -10.13 -26.37
N ALA A 105 15.14 -9.12 -26.84
CA ALA A 105 14.66 -9.00 -28.20
C ALA A 105 14.80 -7.55 -28.74
N PRO A 106 14.90 -7.35 -30.06
CA PRO A 106 14.91 -6.01 -30.66
C PRO A 106 13.64 -5.23 -30.34
N VAL A 107 13.77 -3.96 -29.94
CA VAL A 107 12.62 -3.11 -29.59
C VAL A 107 12.36 -2.09 -30.69
N VAL A 108 11.09 -1.94 -31.07
CA VAL A 108 10.63 -0.88 -31.98
C VAL A 108 10.38 0.40 -31.20
N ALA A 109 9.66 0.30 -30.09
CA ALA A 109 9.33 1.47 -29.28
C ALA A 109 9.10 1.13 -27.80
N TRP A 110 9.44 2.09 -26.95
CA TRP A 110 9.10 2.13 -25.53
C TRP A 110 8.07 3.23 -25.30
N GLU A 111 6.99 2.96 -24.58
CA GLU A 111 5.98 3.95 -24.23
C GLU A 111 5.85 4.05 -22.70
N THR A 112 5.97 5.27 -22.18
CA THR A 112 5.95 5.55 -20.73
C THR A 112 5.65 7.02 -20.41
N SER A 113 5.15 7.27 -19.20
CA SER A 113 5.03 8.58 -18.52
C SER A 113 6.33 8.99 -17.81
N LEU A 114 7.25 8.05 -17.56
CA LEU A 114 8.40 8.25 -16.69
C LEU A 114 9.47 9.17 -17.30
N LYS A 115 10.31 9.70 -16.42
CA LYS A 115 11.59 10.31 -16.81
C LYS A 115 12.55 9.22 -17.30
N ALA A 116 12.38 8.83 -18.56
CA ALA A 116 13.13 7.78 -19.22
C ALA A 116 14.00 8.27 -20.38
N ILE A 117 14.99 7.46 -20.75
CA ILE A 117 15.84 7.58 -21.94
C ILE A 117 16.24 6.18 -22.44
N ILE A 118 16.34 6.01 -23.76
CA ILE A 118 16.89 4.80 -24.37
C ILE A 118 18.40 4.74 -24.05
N SER A 119 18.83 3.62 -23.48
CA SER A 119 20.23 3.35 -23.13
C SER A 119 20.93 2.54 -24.23
N SER A 120 20.20 1.61 -24.86
CA SER A 120 20.64 0.83 -26.03
C SER A 120 19.41 0.39 -26.85
N ASP A 121 19.63 -0.31 -27.96
CA ASP A 121 18.56 -0.75 -28.86
C ASP A 121 17.51 -1.67 -28.20
N SER A 122 17.84 -2.28 -27.05
CA SER A 122 16.92 -3.12 -26.27
C SER A 122 16.78 -2.71 -24.79
N CYS A 123 17.37 -1.58 -24.39
CA CYS A 123 17.35 -1.14 -22.99
C CYS A 123 16.80 0.28 -22.80
N LEU A 124 15.99 0.43 -21.76
CA LEU A 124 15.44 1.71 -21.29
C LEU A 124 15.96 2.01 -19.88
N ALA A 125 16.56 3.17 -19.68
CA ALA A 125 16.92 3.70 -18.37
C ALA A 125 15.90 4.76 -17.95
N PHE A 126 15.47 4.76 -16.69
CA PHE A 126 14.50 5.71 -16.17
C PHE A 126 14.65 5.93 -14.67
N GLN A 127 14.10 7.05 -14.20
CA GLN A 127 13.92 7.31 -12.78
C GLN A 127 12.48 6.99 -12.39
N THR A 128 12.29 6.19 -11.33
CA THR A 128 10.96 5.88 -10.79
C THR A 128 10.33 7.11 -10.13
N PRO A 129 9.00 7.17 -10.00
CA PRO A 129 8.32 8.28 -9.38
C PRO A 129 8.70 8.49 -7.92
N THR A 130 8.42 9.72 -7.44
CA THR A 130 8.61 10.10 -6.05
C THR A 130 7.49 9.61 -5.14
N LEU A 131 6.30 9.33 -5.70
CA LEU A 131 5.18 8.75 -4.97
C LEU A 131 5.08 7.26 -5.24
N ILE A 132 4.75 6.51 -4.19
CA ILE A 132 4.41 5.09 -4.24
C ILE A 132 3.22 4.85 -5.18
N GLY A 133 3.20 3.73 -5.94
CA GLY A 133 2.13 3.44 -6.90
C GLY A 133 2.52 2.43 -7.99
N VAL A 134 1.67 2.30 -9.02
CA VAL A 134 1.96 1.48 -10.21
C VAL A 134 2.26 2.35 -11.43
N GLU A 135 3.34 1.99 -12.14
CA GLU A 135 3.67 2.56 -13.45
C GLU A 135 3.75 1.46 -14.49
N THR A 136 3.22 1.68 -15.69
CA THR A 136 3.25 0.69 -16.76
C THR A 136 4.11 1.18 -17.92
N LEU A 137 5.13 0.38 -18.24
CA LEU A 137 5.89 0.51 -19.48
C LEU A 137 5.24 -0.36 -20.54
N ARG A 138 5.10 0.18 -21.75
CA ARG A 138 4.68 -0.57 -22.92
C ARG A 138 5.86 -0.73 -23.87
N VAL A 139 6.03 -1.94 -24.38
CA VAL A 139 7.14 -2.30 -25.27
C VAL A 139 6.57 -2.86 -26.56
N HIS A 140 7.02 -2.33 -27.68
CA HIS A 140 6.63 -2.76 -29.02
C HIS A 140 7.77 -3.54 -29.66
N PHE A 141 7.46 -4.71 -30.21
CA PHE A 141 8.41 -5.61 -30.87
C PHE A 141 8.10 -5.70 -32.37
N PRO A 142 9.07 -6.05 -33.23
CA PRO A 142 8.88 -6.15 -34.69
C PRO A 142 7.83 -7.17 -35.13
N ASP A 143 7.69 -8.27 -34.39
CA ASP A 143 6.89 -9.44 -34.81
C ASP A 143 5.43 -9.40 -34.31
N SER A 144 5.01 -8.31 -33.67
CA SER A 144 3.66 -8.17 -33.11
C SER A 144 3.21 -6.71 -33.10
N ASP A 145 2.04 -6.45 -33.68
CA ASP A 145 1.36 -5.15 -33.61
C ASP A 145 0.91 -4.80 -32.18
N SER A 146 0.76 -5.81 -31.30
CA SER A 146 0.39 -5.61 -29.91
C SER A 146 1.60 -5.25 -29.03
N SER A 147 1.44 -4.21 -28.20
CA SER A 147 2.41 -3.85 -27.16
C SER A 147 2.37 -4.85 -26.00
N LYS A 148 3.52 -5.23 -25.46
CA LYS A 148 3.62 -5.95 -24.18
C LYS A 148 3.74 -4.97 -23.01
N LYS A 149 3.28 -5.36 -21.82
CA LYS A 149 3.29 -4.52 -20.62
C LYS A 149 4.33 -5.01 -19.60
N ILE A 150 5.05 -4.07 -19.01
CA ILE A 150 5.86 -4.27 -17.81
C ILE A 150 5.31 -3.32 -16.75
N ASN A 151 4.76 -3.88 -15.68
CA ASN A 151 4.25 -3.11 -14.55
C ASN A 151 5.36 -2.96 -13.50
N LEU A 152 5.51 -1.74 -13.00
CA LEU A 152 6.44 -1.41 -11.93
C LEU A 152 5.63 -1.19 -10.65
N ALA A 153 5.90 -2.00 -9.64
CA ALA A 153 5.39 -1.82 -8.29
C ALA A 153 6.38 -0.91 -7.54
N VAL A 154 6.10 0.40 -7.53
CA VAL A 154 6.99 1.42 -6.95
C VAL A 154 6.70 1.53 -5.45
N GLY A 155 7.66 1.14 -4.60
CA GLY A 155 7.52 1.11 -3.14
C GLY A 155 6.55 0.04 -2.63
N MET A 156 6.24 -0.97 -3.45
CA MET A 156 5.25 -2.00 -3.16
C MET A 156 5.81 -3.41 -3.38
N LYS A 157 5.20 -4.40 -2.74
CA LYS A 157 5.41 -5.82 -2.96
C LYS A 157 4.32 -6.37 -3.87
N TYR A 158 4.71 -7.19 -4.85
CA TYR A 158 3.79 -7.98 -5.67
C TYR A 158 3.79 -9.42 -5.15
N LEU A 159 2.63 -9.86 -4.62
CA LEU A 159 2.46 -11.17 -4.03
C LEU A 159 1.44 -11.96 -4.86
N ASP A 160 1.87 -13.07 -5.46
CA ASP A 160 1.04 -13.97 -6.27
C ASP A 160 0.89 -15.31 -5.57
N PHE A 161 -0.23 -15.50 -4.86
CA PHE A 161 -0.52 -16.69 -4.09
C PHE A 161 -1.25 -17.73 -4.95
N LYS A 162 -0.76 -18.97 -4.92
CA LYS A 162 -1.32 -20.11 -5.65
C LYS A 162 -1.58 -21.26 -4.70
N ASN A 163 -2.80 -21.30 -4.16
CA ASN A 163 -3.19 -22.21 -3.09
C ASN A 163 -2.23 -22.18 -1.90
N GLU A 164 -1.71 -20.99 -1.57
CA GLU A 164 -0.77 -20.81 -0.47
C GLU A 164 -1.48 -21.11 0.85
N GLU A 165 -0.92 -22.00 1.66
CA GLU A 165 -1.45 -22.28 3.00
C GLU A 165 -0.92 -21.25 4.00
N VAL A 166 -1.84 -20.52 4.62
CA VAL A 166 -1.54 -19.48 5.61
C VAL A 166 -2.26 -19.77 6.92
N LEU A 167 -1.62 -19.41 8.03
CA LEU A 167 -2.20 -19.51 9.36
C LEU A 167 -2.91 -18.19 9.68
N LEU A 168 -4.22 -18.24 9.91
CA LEU A 168 -4.99 -17.13 10.46
C LEU A 168 -5.27 -17.39 11.93
N GLY A 169 -5.74 -16.37 12.63
CA GLY A 169 -6.07 -16.48 14.04
C GLY A 169 -4.88 -16.35 14.98
N PHE A 170 -5.19 -16.32 16.27
CA PHE A 170 -4.24 -16.32 17.36
C PHE A 170 -4.82 -16.95 18.63
N ASN A 171 -4.29 -18.11 19.01
CA ASN A 171 -4.66 -18.78 20.24
C ASN A 171 -3.98 -18.10 21.43
N ARG A 172 -4.79 -17.45 22.28
CA ARG A 172 -4.33 -16.85 23.55
C ARG A 172 -4.01 -17.93 24.58
N TYR A 173 -4.82 -18.99 24.60
CA TYR A 173 -4.72 -20.13 25.50
C TYR A 173 -4.37 -21.40 24.72
N SER A 174 -3.48 -22.22 25.25
CA SER A 174 -3.23 -23.57 24.77
C SER A 174 -4.42 -24.49 25.05
N GLU A 175 -4.53 -25.60 24.31
CA GLU A 175 -5.56 -26.61 24.60
C GLU A 175 -5.50 -27.12 26.03
N LYS A 176 -4.30 -27.23 26.61
CA LYS A 176 -4.12 -27.67 27.99
C LYS A 176 -4.72 -26.65 28.97
N GLU A 177 -4.49 -25.36 28.76
CA GLU A 177 -5.06 -24.28 29.58
C GLU A 177 -6.58 -24.23 29.47
N LEU A 178 -7.12 -24.38 28.25
CA LEU A 178 -8.57 -24.46 28.03
C LEU A 178 -9.20 -25.68 28.76
N LYS A 179 -8.54 -26.85 28.70
CA LYS A 179 -8.98 -28.08 29.39
C LYS A 179 -8.86 -27.99 30.91
N MET A 180 -7.84 -27.30 31.43
CA MET A 180 -7.62 -27.15 32.88
C MET A 180 -8.58 -26.13 33.54
N GLN A 181 -9.14 -25.19 32.77
CA GLN A 181 -9.98 -24.09 33.29
C GLN A 181 -11.46 -24.19 32.87
N GLY A 182 -11.85 -25.28 32.22
CA GLY A 182 -13.19 -25.52 31.64
C GLY A 182 -14.31 -25.82 32.63
N PHE A 183 -14.40 -25.11 33.76
CA PHE A 183 -15.62 -25.12 34.58
C PHE A 183 -16.57 -24.03 34.08
N CYS A 184 -17.79 -24.42 33.70
CA CYS A 184 -18.90 -23.49 33.61
C CYS A 184 -19.63 -23.53 34.95
N ASN A 185 -19.58 -22.43 35.72
CA ASN A 185 -20.30 -22.33 36.98
C ASN A 185 -21.63 -21.60 36.74
N THR A 186 -22.69 -22.06 37.41
CA THR A 186 -23.93 -21.27 37.49
C THR A 186 -23.79 -20.30 38.64
N GLU A 187 -23.81 -19.00 38.34
CA GLU A 187 -23.79 -17.93 39.33
C GLU A 187 -25.12 -17.86 40.08
N GLU A 188 -25.15 -17.22 41.26
CA GLU A 188 -26.34 -17.14 42.14
C GLU A 188 -27.57 -16.49 41.47
N ASN A 189 -27.36 -15.71 40.40
CA ASN A 189 -28.39 -15.07 39.58
C ASN A 189 -28.85 -15.94 38.38
N GLY A 190 -28.32 -17.16 38.23
CA GLY A 190 -28.63 -18.09 37.14
C GLY A 190 -27.82 -17.90 35.85
N THR A 191 -26.83 -16.99 35.79
CA THR A 191 -25.93 -16.88 34.62
C THR A 191 -24.87 -17.97 34.63
N ILE A 192 -24.60 -18.56 33.47
CA ILE A 192 -23.55 -19.57 33.30
C ILE A 192 -22.26 -18.85 32.90
N ALA A 193 -21.30 -18.77 33.83
CA ALA A 193 -19.97 -18.24 33.58
C ALA A 193 -19.05 -19.40 33.16
N CYS A 194 -18.65 -19.45 31.89
CA CYS A 194 -17.72 -20.44 31.36
C CYS A 194 -16.28 -19.92 31.37
N GLY A 195 -15.32 -20.84 31.53
CA GLY A 195 -13.88 -20.54 31.47
C GLY A 195 -13.43 -19.87 30.15
N PRO A 196 -12.17 -19.38 30.10
CA PRO A 196 -11.68 -18.57 28.99
C PRO A 196 -11.72 -19.33 27.66
N LYS A 197 -11.97 -18.60 26.57
CA LYS A 197 -12.01 -19.12 25.20
C LYS A 197 -10.99 -18.40 24.32
N ASN A 198 -10.55 -19.05 23.23
CA ASN A 198 -9.83 -18.35 22.17
C ASN A 198 -10.84 -17.62 21.28
N GLU A 199 -10.82 -16.29 21.29
CA GLU A 199 -11.75 -15.44 20.53
C GLU A 199 -11.52 -15.51 19.00
N ASP A 200 -10.26 -15.62 18.57
CA ASP A 200 -9.87 -15.81 17.17
C ASP A 200 -8.99 -17.05 17.05
N PRO A 201 -9.59 -18.25 17.05
CA PRO A 201 -8.82 -19.49 17.06
C PRO A 201 -7.97 -19.63 15.80
N GLU A 202 -6.76 -20.17 15.98
CA GLU A 202 -5.86 -20.41 14.85
C GLU A 202 -6.48 -21.42 13.87
N ARG A 203 -6.40 -21.10 12.58
CA ARG A 203 -6.95 -21.92 11.49
C ARG A 203 -6.07 -21.85 10.26
N LEU A 204 -5.83 -23.00 9.65
CA LEU A 204 -5.15 -23.08 8.36
C LEU A 204 -6.16 -22.85 7.24
N VAL A 205 -5.83 -21.91 6.36
CA VAL A 205 -6.62 -21.59 5.18
C VAL A 205 -5.71 -21.56 3.95
N SER A 206 -6.26 -21.91 2.80
CA SER A 206 -5.58 -21.75 1.52
C SER A 206 -6.08 -20.49 0.84
N ILE A 207 -5.14 -19.68 0.33
CA ILE A 207 -5.41 -18.49 -0.46
C ILE A 207 -4.89 -18.66 -1.89
N THR A 208 -5.74 -18.31 -2.85
CA THR A 208 -5.32 -18.00 -4.23
C THR A 208 -5.70 -16.58 -4.54
N GLY A 209 -4.75 -15.75 -4.96
CA GLY A 209 -5.01 -14.35 -5.25
C GLY A 209 -3.74 -13.56 -5.47
N THR A 210 -3.88 -12.40 -6.11
CA THR A 210 -2.75 -11.56 -6.45
C THR A 210 -2.90 -10.20 -5.77
N TYR A 211 -1.90 -9.79 -5.01
CA TYR A 211 -1.92 -8.55 -4.23
C TYR A 211 -0.76 -7.64 -4.60
N LEU A 212 -1.04 -6.34 -4.65
CA LEU A 212 -0.03 -5.33 -4.38
C LEU A 212 -0.20 -4.86 -2.95
N VAL A 213 0.90 -4.81 -2.22
CA VAL A 213 0.93 -4.41 -0.81
C VAL A 213 2.00 -3.36 -0.63
N ASP A 214 1.69 -2.27 0.05
CA ASP A 214 2.70 -1.28 0.40
C ASP A 214 3.81 -1.94 1.21
N LYS A 215 5.06 -1.76 0.75
CA LYS A 215 6.22 -2.39 1.35
C LYS A 215 6.47 -1.87 2.77
N TYR A 216 6.17 -0.60 2.98
CA TYR A 216 6.29 0.14 4.23
C TYR A 216 4.92 0.75 4.61
N PRO A 217 4.70 1.16 5.86
CA PRO A 217 3.61 2.07 6.20
C PRO A 217 3.69 3.35 5.36
N VAL A 218 2.53 3.96 5.08
CA VAL A 218 2.46 5.24 4.33
C VAL A 218 3.28 6.30 5.06
N THR A 219 4.10 7.06 4.34
CA THR A 219 4.99 8.06 4.94
C THR A 219 4.34 9.44 5.05
N ASN A 220 4.89 10.29 5.92
CA ASN A 220 4.45 11.66 6.12
C ASN A 220 4.48 12.47 4.82
N CYS A 221 5.52 12.34 4.00
CA CYS A 221 5.60 12.99 2.70
C CYS A 221 4.53 12.47 1.74
N GLU A 222 4.36 11.15 1.62
CA GLU A 222 3.36 10.57 0.72
C GLU A 222 1.95 11.05 1.03
N PHE A 223 1.56 11.01 2.30
CA PHE A 223 0.27 11.49 2.76
C PHE A 223 0.11 12.99 2.47
N THR A 224 1.10 13.80 2.84
CA THR A 224 1.06 15.26 2.65
C THR A 224 0.95 15.66 1.18
N GLN A 225 1.69 15.00 0.29
CA GLN A 225 1.69 15.33 -1.14
C GLN A 225 0.39 14.89 -1.83
N LEU A 226 -0.13 13.70 -1.50
CA LEU A 226 -1.35 13.20 -2.15
C LEU A 226 -2.61 13.92 -1.64
N MET A 227 -2.66 14.22 -0.35
CA MET A 227 -3.78 14.92 0.28
C MET A 227 -3.63 16.45 0.22
N TRP A 228 -2.73 16.96 -0.63
CA TRP A 228 -2.36 18.38 -0.63
C TRP A 228 -3.57 19.31 -0.82
N ASP A 229 -4.50 18.97 -1.70
CA ASP A 229 -5.67 19.81 -2.00
C ASP A 229 -6.90 19.48 -1.14
N ASP A 230 -6.77 18.58 -0.17
CA ASP A 230 -7.85 18.22 0.74
C ASP A 230 -8.09 19.31 1.79
N SER A 231 -9.35 19.74 1.90
CA SER A 231 -9.81 20.73 2.87
C SER A 231 -10.14 20.16 4.26
N LEU A 232 -10.30 18.84 4.37
CA LEU A 232 -10.70 18.14 5.60
C LEU A 232 -9.51 17.66 6.44
N LEU A 233 -8.27 17.96 6.01
CA LEU A 233 -7.07 17.69 6.79
C LEU A 233 -7.18 18.28 8.21
N ASP A 234 -6.81 17.49 9.21
CA ASP A 234 -6.73 17.97 10.59
C ASP A 234 -5.63 19.02 10.76
N TYR A 235 -5.62 19.68 11.92
CA TYR A 235 -4.66 20.74 12.25
C TYR A 235 -3.19 20.28 12.18
N LYS A 236 -2.86 19.05 12.56
CA LYS A 236 -1.49 18.52 12.52
C LYS A 236 -1.02 18.37 11.07
N TRP A 237 -1.87 17.81 10.21
CA TRP A 237 -1.57 17.67 8.78
C TRP A 237 -1.55 19.00 8.04
N GLN A 238 -2.41 19.96 8.42
CA GLN A 238 -2.34 21.33 7.90
C GLN A 238 -1.01 22.01 8.23
N ASN A 239 -0.52 21.88 9.47
CA ASN A 239 0.79 22.41 9.86
C ASN A 239 1.92 21.75 9.09
N ARG A 240 1.89 20.41 8.95
CA ARG A 240 2.88 19.67 8.16
C ARG A 240 2.89 20.12 6.70
N LYS A 241 1.71 20.30 6.09
CA LYS A 241 1.54 20.85 4.75
C LYS A 241 2.17 22.24 4.61
N ARG A 242 1.92 23.16 5.56
CA ARG A 242 2.53 24.51 5.56
C ARG A 242 4.05 24.49 5.67
N ALA A 243 4.61 23.50 6.38
CA ALA A 243 6.05 23.30 6.50
C ALA A 243 6.66 22.54 5.30
N SER A 244 5.84 22.05 4.38
CA SER A 244 6.26 21.24 3.23
C SER A 244 6.25 22.04 1.93
N ILE A 245 6.95 21.53 0.91
CA ILE A 245 6.93 22.07 -0.44
C ILE A 245 6.02 21.21 -1.31
N ARG A 246 5.08 21.83 -2.03
CA ARG A 246 4.20 21.12 -2.99
C ARG A 246 5.03 20.49 -4.09
N ASN A 247 4.72 19.25 -4.46
CA ASN A 247 5.47 18.43 -5.41
C ASN A 247 6.94 18.21 -4.98
N GLY A 248 7.17 18.21 -3.67
CA GLY A 248 8.47 17.90 -3.08
C GLY A 248 8.86 16.45 -3.33
N ASN A 249 10.17 16.18 -3.24
CA ASN A 249 10.70 14.84 -3.38
C ASN A 249 10.47 14.01 -2.11
N CYS A 250 9.60 13.00 -2.17
CA CYS A 250 9.42 12.02 -1.11
C CYS A 250 10.47 10.91 -1.22
N ILE A 251 11.45 10.92 -0.32
CA ILE A 251 12.47 9.87 -0.23
C ILE A 251 11.84 8.52 0.18
N THR A 252 12.53 7.43 -0.13
CA THR A 252 12.06 6.07 0.18
C THR A 252 11.88 5.85 1.67
N GLN A 253 12.91 6.16 2.47
CA GLN A 253 12.95 5.96 3.91
C GLN A 253 12.57 7.26 4.63
N ASP A 254 11.38 7.77 4.32
CA ASP A 254 10.78 8.89 5.06
C ASP A 254 10.11 8.38 6.35
N THR A 255 9.78 9.30 7.24
CA THR A 255 9.08 9.04 8.50
C THR A 255 7.66 8.54 8.27
N ALA A 256 7.22 7.49 8.99
CA ALA A 256 5.87 6.94 8.87
C ALA A 256 4.79 7.95 9.28
N ALA A 257 3.67 7.98 8.57
CA ALA A 257 2.47 8.68 9.02
C ALA A 257 1.85 7.90 10.19
N ASN A 258 1.63 8.53 11.34
CA ASN A 258 1.09 7.89 12.55
C ASN A 258 0.03 8.71 13.28
N THR A 259 -0.50 9.76 12.66
CA THR A 259 -1.62 10.54 13.21
C THR A 259 -2.74 10.66 12.18
N VAL A 260 -3.07 9.54 11.55
CA VAL A 260 -4.09 9.47 10.50
C VAL A 260 -5.34 8.83 11.07
N SER A 261 -6.48 9.50 10.93
CA SER A 261 -7.78 8.93 11.29
C SER A 261 -8.18 7.82 10.30
N LEU A 262 -9.09 6.94 10.71
CA LEU A 262 -9.61 5.89 9.82
C LEU A 262 -10.20 6.50 8.53
N PHE A 263 -10.96 7.59 8.67
CA PHE A 263 -11.52 8.34 7.54
C PHE A 263 -10.42 8.87 6.61
N GLY A 264 -9.39 9.53 7.15
CA GLY A 264 -8.29 10.07 6.33
C GLY A 264 -7.48 8.98 5.61
N ALA A 265 -7.33 7.80 6.21
CA ALA A 265 -6.70 6.65 5.55
C ALA A 265 -7.54 6.11 4.38
N MET A 266 -8.87 6.07 4.53
CA MET A 266 -9.81 5.69 3.46
C MET A 266 -9.84 6.73 2.32
N GLU A 267 -9.82 8.02 2.65
CA GLU A 267 -9.73 9.09 1.65
C GLU A 267 -8.42 9.01 0.88
N TYR A 268 -7.30 8.81 1.57
CA TYR A 268 -6.00 8.60 0.94
C TYR A 268 -6.01 7.39 -0.01
N ALA A 269 -6.64 6.28 0.37
CA ALA A 269 -6.78 5.10 -0.50
C ALA A 269 -7.57 5.41 -1.78
N ASN A 270 -8.67 6.16 -1.67
CA ASN A 270 -9.44 6.61 -2.82
C ASN A 270 -8.66 7.60 -3.69
N ALA A 271 -7.97 8.58 -3.09
CA ALA A 271 -7.13 9.54 -3.80
C ALA A 271 -6.01 8.83 -4.58
N ARG A 272 -5.39 7.81 -3.98
CA ARG A 272 -4.36 6.99 -4.63
C ARG A 272 -4.92 6.20 -5.81
N SER A 273 -6.13 5.67 -5.66
CA SER A 273 -6.85 4.98 -6.72
C SER A 273 -7.13 5.92 -7.90
N ILE A 274 -7.67 7.11 -7.63
CA ILE A 274 -8.01 8.11 -8.65
C ILE A 274 -6.77 8.57 -9.41
N ARG A 275 -5.67 8.84 -8.70
CA ARG A 275 -4.39 9.25 -9.30
C ARG A 275 -3.89 8.24 -10.34
N GLU A 276 -4.17 6.96 -10.14
CA GLU A 276 -3.77 5.88 -11.05
C GLU A 276 -4.87 5.49 -12.06
N GLY A 277 -5.95 6.28 -12.15
CA GLY A 277 -7.09 6.02 -13.04
C GLY A 277 -7.91 4.79 -12.64
N LEU A 278 -7.86 4.39 -11.37
CA LEU A 278 -8.61 3.26 -10.82
C LEU A 278 -9.93 3.74 -10.22
N LYS A 279 -10.88 2.81 -10.09
CA LYS A 279 -12.13 3.08 -9.38
C LYS A 279 -11.83 3.20 -7.87
N PRO A 280 -12.31 4.25 -7.17
CA PRO A 280 -12.27 4.32 -5.71
C PRO A 280 -12.87 3.07 -5.04
N TYR A 281 -12.41 2.72 -3.84
CA TYR A 281 -12.94 1.56 -3.10
C TYR A 281 -14.05 1.95 -2.13
N TYR A 282 -13.87 3.07 -1.43
CA TYR A 282 -14.80 3.52 -0.40
C TYR A 282 -15.82 4.51 -0.97
N ILE A 283 -17.09 4.29 -0.66
CA ILE A 283 -18.19 5.21 -0.95
C ILE A 283 -18.63 5.84 0.36
N PHE A 284 -18.50 7.16 0.46
CA PHE A 284 -18.86 7.94 1.64
C PHE A 284 -20.29 8.47 1.51
N SER A 285 -21.11 8.29 2.53
CA SER A 285 -22.49 8.77 2.57
C SER A 285 -22.79 9.43 3.92
N PRO A 286 -23.36 10.64 3.93
CA PRO A 286 -23.71 11.31 5.19
C PRO A 286 -24.74 10.48 5.94
N VAL A 287 -24.70 10.55 7.27
CA VAL A 287 -25.74 9.99 8.14
C VAL A 287 -26.37 11.11 8.96
N GLU A 288 -27.68 11.04 9.12
CA GLU A 288 -28.43 12.04 9.91
C GLU A 288 -28.09 11.92 11.40
N TYR A 289 -28.00 10.69 11.90
CA TYR A 289 -27.63 10.39 13.27
C TYR A 289 -27.01 8.99 13.38
N ALA A 290 -25.99 8.87 14.23
CA ALA A 290 -25.49 7.61 14.75
C ALA A 290 -25.00 7.83 16.18
N GLU A 291 -25.23 6.84 17.05
CA GLU A 291 -24.82 6.92 18.45
C GLU A 291 -23.32 6.65 18.62
N ARG A 292 -22.80 5.72 17.81
CA ARG A 292 -21.41 5.25 17.84
C ARG A 292 -20.99 4.66 16.49
N GLU A 293 -19.69 4.40 16.37
CA GLU A 293 -19.16 3.56 15.29
C GLU A 293 -19.78 2.15 15.35
N SER A 294 -20.04 1.56 14.20
CA SER A 294 -20.67 0.25 14.09
C SER A 294 -20.35 -0.43 12.77
N ILE A 295 -20.28 -1.77 12.79
CA ILE A 295 -20.33 -2.58 11.58
C ILE A 295 -21.80 -2.83 11.23
N LEU A 296 -22.23 -2.44 10.04
CA LEU A 296 -23.58 -2.69 9.54
C LEU A 296 -23.65 -3.99 8.75
N SER A 297 -22.59 -4.29 7.99
CA SER A 297 -22.38 -5.55 7.28
C SER A 297 -20.90 -5.68 6.91
N ALA A 298 -20.52 -6.81 6.29
CA ALA A 298 -19.14 -7.04 5.81
C ALA A 298 -18.57 -5.89 4.95
N ARG A 299 -19.44 -5.14 4.27
CA ARG A 299 -19.07 -4.06 3.35
C ARG A 299 -19.66 -2.70 3.71
N GLN A 300 -20.28 -2.57 4.89
CA GLN A 300 -20.90 -1.30 5.31
C GLN A 300 -20.63 -1.05 6.78
N ARG A 301 -20.25 0.18 7.09
CA ARG A 301 -19.79 0.57 8.42
C ARG A 301 -20.11 2.03 8.69
N ILE A 302 -20.36 2.36 9.96
CA ILE A 302 -20.40 3.73 10.46
C ILE A 302 -19.06 4.02 11.13
N ILE A 303 -18.41 5.09 10.70
CA ILE A 303 -17.15 5.55 11.29
C ILE A 303 -17.27 6.99 11.76
N LYS A 304 -16.45 7.36 12.73
CA LYS A 304 -16.36 8.71 13.24
C LYS A 304 -15.61 9.60 12.27
N GLN A 305 -16.12 10.80 12.08
CA GLN A 305 -15.50 11.85 11.28
C GLN A 305 -15.56 13.16 12.06
N TYR A 306 -14.45 13.90 12.11
CA TYR A 306 -14.28 15.04 13.03
C TYR A 306 -15.24 16.22 12.78
N VAL A 307 -15.55 16.50 11.51
CA VAL A 307 -16.40 17.60 11.04
C VAL A 307 -17.88 17.23 11.01
N PHE A 308 -18.22 16.02 10.56
CA PHE A 308 -19.61 15.57 10.35
C PHE A 308 -20.14 14.69 11.49
N GLY A 309 -19.32 14.37 12.49
CA GLY A 309 -19.67 13.46 13.58
C GLY A 309 -19.52 11.99 13.18
N TYR A 310 -20.42 11.51 12.33
CA TYR A 310 -20.40 10.15 11.80
C TYR A 310 -20.66 10.13 10.30
N ILE A 311 -20.13 9.11 9.63
CA ILE A 311 -20.35 8.88 8.20
C ILE A 311 -20.51 7.39 7.94
N GLN A 312 -21.40 7.04 7.01
CA GLN A 312 -21.50 5.69 6.51
C GLN A 312 -20.48 5.50 5.39
N VAL A 313 -19.72 4.41 5.48
CA VAL A 313 -18.80 3.97 4.43
C VAL A 313 -19.30 2.65 3.87
N SER A 314 -19.44 2.57 2.56
CA SER A 314 -19.74 1.35 1.83
C SER A 314 -18.58 0.96 0.93
N ASP A 315 -18.25 -0.32 0.90
CA ASP A 315 -17.18 -0.85 0.05
C ASP A 315 -17.72 -1.20 -1.34
N ASP A 316 -17.10 -0.68 -2.39
CA ASP A 316 -17.45 -1.01 -3.77
C ASP A 316 -16.74 -2.28 -4.23
N SER A 317 -17.47 -3.39 -4.32
CA SER A 317 -16.90 -4.68 -4.74
C SER A 317 -16.46 -4.75 -6.19
N THR A 318 -16.87 -3.78 -7.02
CA THR A 318 -16.42 -3.65 -8.41
C THR A 318 -15.16 -2.80 -8.53
N SER A 319 -14.73 -2.17 -7.43
CA SER A 319 -13.52 -1.38 -7.40
C SER A 319 -12.28 -2.25 -7.65
N ASN A 320 -11.37 -1.74 -8.45
CA ASN A 320 -10.03 -2.29 -8.66
C ASN A 320 -8.96 -1.42 -7.98
N GLY A 321 -9.37 -0.54 -7.07
CA GLY A 321 -8.53 0.43 -6.38
C GLY A 321 -7.87 -0.10 -5.11
N TYR A 322 -7.23 0.82 -4.41
CA TYR A 322 -6.57 0.58 -3.13
C TYR A 322 -7.53 0.65 -1.96
N ARG A 323 -7.20 -0.07 -0.90
CA ARG A 323 -7.92 -0.07 0.37
C ARG A 323 -7.02 -0.47 1.54
N LEU A 324 -7.50 -0.24 2.75
CA LEU A 324 -6.95 -0.86 3.96
C LEU A 324 -7.13 -2.38 3.91
N PRO A 325 -6.21 -3.15 4.50
CA PRO A 325 -6.38 -4.59 4.64
C PRO A 325 -7.53 -4.91 5.58
N TYR A 326 -8.27 -5.99 5.28
CA TYR A 326 -9.13 -6.61 6.28
C TYR A 326 -8.29 -7.40 7.30
N TYR A 327 -8.88 -7.72 8.46
CA TYR A 327 -8.19 -8.40 9.55
C TYR A 327 -7.41 -9.64 9.12
N ASN A 328 -8.04 -10.55 8.39
CA ASN A 328 -7.41 -11.80 7.94
C ASN A 328 -6.30 -11.55 6.90
N GLU A 329 -6.46 -10.54 6.05
CA GLU A 329 -5.42 -10.13 5.11
C GLU A 329 -4.21 -9.56 5.86
N TRP A 330 -4.44 -8.68 6.84
CA TRP A 330 -3.35 -8.15 7.66
C TRP A 330 -2.64 -9.27 8.42
N MET A 331 -3.37 -10.22 9.01
CA MET A 331 -2.80 -11.38 9.72
C MET A 331 -1.90 -12.21 8.80
N MET A 332 -2.38 -12.56 7.60
CA MET A 332 -1.59 -13.26 6.59
C MET A 332 -0.33 -12.46 6.23
N LEU A 333 -0.48 -11.17 5.95
CA LEU A 333 0.61 -10.30 5.54
C LEU A 333 1.65 -10.13 6.66
N ALA A 334 1.22 -9.99 7.92
CA ALA A 334 2.09 -9.83 9.07
C ALA A 334 2.89 -11.10 9.36
N ARG A 335 2.24 -12.27 9.29
CA ARG A 335 2.89 -13.58 9.45
C ARG A 335 3.89 -13.86 8.33
N GLY A 336 3.62 -13.42 7.10
CA GLY A 336 4.59 -13.52 6.00
C GLY A 336 5.05 -14.96 5.72
N GLY A 337 4.15 -15.94 5.88
CA GLY A 337 4.45 -17.38 5.79
C GLY A 337 4.81 -18.07 7.12
N ASP A 338 4.90 -17.33 8.23
CA ASP A 338 5.14 -17.89 9.56
C ASP A 338 3.88 -18.56 10.15
N LYS A 339 3.92 -19.89 10.18
CA LYS A 339 2.86 -20.75 10.73
C LYS A 339 3.22 -21.34 12.10
N LYS A 340 4.35 -20.96 12.70
CA LYS A 340 4.87 -21.63 13.91
C LYS A 340 5.02 -20.69 15.10
N ASN A 341 5.43 -19.44 14.86
CA ASN A 341 5.70 -18.52 15.97
C ASN A 341 4.50 -17.65 16.30
N ARG A 342 4.59 -17.01 17.47
CA ARG A 342 3.59 -16.06 17.98
C ARG A 342 3.86 -14.62 17.51
N ALA A 343 5.09 -14.31 17.12
CA ALA A 343 5.52 -13.05 16.53
C ALA A 343 6.71 -13.29 15.56
N PRO A 344 7.10 -12.30 14.73
CA PRO A 344 8.24 -12.45 13.81
C PRO A 344 9.58 -12.78 14.49
N TRP A 345 9.71 -12.44 15.78
CA TRP A 345 10.89 -12.73 16.60
C TRP A 345 10.79 -14.04 17.41
N GLY A 346 9.73 -14.83 17.22
CA GLY A 346 9.51 -16.09 17.93
C GLY A 346 8.43 -16.00 19.01
N ASP A 347 8.70 -16.59 20.16
CA ASP A 347 7.87 -16.49 21.36
C ASP A 347 8.18 -15.21 22.16
N SER A 348 7.13 -14.58 22.69
CA SER A 348 7.17 -13.39 23.55
C SER A 348 7.95 -13.58 24.86
N SER A 349 8.26 -14.82 25.25
CA SER A 349 9.12 -15.14 26.39
C SER A 349 10.62 -14.84 26.16
N GLY A 350 11.02 -14.52 24.93
CA GLY A 350 12.42 -14.29 24.54
C GLY A 350 13.06 -12.99 25.04
N PHE A 351 14.31 -12.76 24.65
CA PHE A 351 15.06 -11.53 24.93
C PHE A 351 14.68 -10.41 23.96
N PHE A 352 14.54 -9.18 24.47
CA PHE A 352 14.18 -7.98 23.69
C PHE A 352 15.12 -7.71 22.48
N GLU A 353 16.37 -8.17 22.53
CA GLU A 353 17.32 -8.09 21.40
C GLU A 353 16.81 -8.76 20.11
N LYS A 354 15.99 -9.81 20.22
CA LYS A 354 15.38 -10.45 19.03
C LYS A 354 14.29 -9.55 18.43
N THR A 355 13.48 -8.94 19.27
CA THR A 355 12.39 -8.03 18.89
C THR A 355 12.91 -6.83 18.11
N LYS A 356 14.01 -6.20 18.57
CA LYS A 356 14.62 -5.02 17.94
C LYS A 356 15.05 -5.21 16.48
N LYS A 357 15.18 -6.47 16.02
CA LYS A 357 15.51 -6.75 14.62
C LYS A 357 14.32 -6.58 13.68
N TYR A 358 13.09 -6.61 14.20
CA TYR A 358 11.86 -6.60 13.41
C TYR A 358 10.90 -5.48 13.81
N ALA A 359 10.93 -5.05 15.07
CA ALA A 359 10.03 -4.02 15.60
C ALA A 359 10.80 -2.93 16.33
N ARG A 360 10.32 -1.69 16.15
CA ARG A 360 10.89 -0.50 16.79
C ARG A 360 9.97 -0.02 17.91
N PHE A 361 10.29 -0.43 19.14
CA PHE A 361 9.65 -0.01 20.39
C PHE A 361 10.55 0.95 21.16
N LYS A 362 9.99 1.95 21.85
CA LYS A 362 10.72 2.94 22.66
C LYS A 362 10.03 3.19 24.01
N THR A 363 10.83 3.48 25.02
CA THR A 363 10.37 3.67 26.41
C THR A 363 9.85 5.06 26.75
N LYS A 364 10.03 6.09 25.91
CA LYS A 364 9.65 7.46 26.27
C LYS A 364 8.80 8.14 25.19
N MET A 365 7.61 8.59 25.59
CA MET A 365 6.79 9.59 24.90
C MET A 365 7.56 10.91 24.84
N VAL A 366 8.30 11.16 23.75
CA VAL A 366 8.94 12.47 23.55
C VAL A 366 8.20 13.28 22.48
N SER A 367 7.56 12.65 21.49
CA SER A 367 6.72 13.31 20.48
C SER A 367 5.99 12.26 19.64
N PHE A 368 4.85 12.62 19.00
CA PHE A 368 4.17 11.84 17.95
C PHE A 368 5.00 11.71 16.65
N GLU A 369 6.30 12.00 16.67
CA GLU A 369 7.15 11.90 15.48
C GLU A 369 7.67 10.48 15.35
N THR A 370 7.47 9.90 14.17
CA THR A 370 8.01 8.58 13.83
C THR A 370 9.42 8.69 13.30
N GLU A 371 10.05 7.53 13.10
CA GLU A 371 11.32 7.40 12.44
C GLU A 371 11.17 6.95 10.97
N PRO A 372 12.27 7.04 10.18
CA PRO A 372 12.32 6.46 8.84
C PRO A 372 11.81 5.01 8.79
N VAL A 373 10.99 4.71 7.79
CA VAL A 373 10.55 3.33 7.49
C VAL A 373 11.69 2.47 6.94
N GLY A 374 11.53 1.15 7.00
CA GLY A 374 12.39 0.20 6.31
C GLY A 374 13.80 0.04 6.88
N GLN A 375 13.97 0.34 8.17
CA GLN A 375 15.28 0.30 8.85
C GLN A 375 15.58 -1.05 9.52
N LEU A 376 14.56 -1.88 9.70
CA LEU A 376 14.66 -3.19 10.36
C LEU A 376 14.50 -4.33 9.34
N MET A 377 14.50 -5.59 9.81
CA MET A 377 14.31 -6.74 8.93
C MET A 377 12.84 -6.88 8.49
N PRO A 378 12.59 -7.21 7.22
CA PRO A 378 11.23 -7.55 6.78
C PRO A 378 10.81 -8.95 7.27
N ASN A 379 9.51 -9.23 7.18
CA ASN A 379 9.01 -10.60 7.31
C ASN A 379 9.23 -11.42 6.02
N GLY A 380 8.73 -12.67 5.99
CA GLY A 380 8.93 -13.58 4.86
C GLY A 380 8.31 -13.14 3.52
N TYR A 381 7.40 -12.17 3.52
CA TYR A 381 6.87 -11.55 2.29
C TYR A 381 7.61 -10.27 1.89
N GLY A 382 8.67 -9.89 2.60
CA GLY A 382 9.42 -8.67 2.31
C GLY A 382 8.74 -7.39 2.77
N LEU A 383 7.78 -7.48 3.70
CA LEU A 383 7.10 -6.33 4.30
C LEU A 383 7.82 -5.87 5.56
N TYR A 384 8.01 -4.57 5.67
CA TYR A 384 8.75 -3.94 6.76
C TYR A 384 7.79 -3.26 7.73
N ASP A 385 8.25 -3.11 8.98
CA ASP A 385 7.57 -2.33 10.02
C ASP A 385 6.11 -2.77 10.24
N MET A 386 5.83 -4.08 10.09
CA MET A 386 4.52 -4.66 10.46
C MET A 386 4.25 -4.56 11.97
N PHE A 387 5.30 -4.35 12.76
CA PHE A 387 5.25 -4.22 14.21
C PHE A 387 6.12 -3.06 14.69
N GLY A 388 5.63 -2.29 15.65
CA GLY A 388 6.28 -1.07 16.13
C GLY A 388 6.27 0.05 15.09
N LEU A 389 7.01 1.13 15.38
CA LEU A 389 7.04 2.37 14.59
C LEU A 389 5.69 3.11 14.51
N ALA A 390 4.68 2.52 13.90
CA ALA A 390 3.32 3.01 13.84
C ALA A 390 2.36 1.83 13.83
N GLN A 391 1.28 1.93 14.61
CA GLN A 391 0.16 1.01 14.49
C GLN A 391 -0.51 1.16 13.12
N GLU A 392 -1.20 0.12 12.66
CA GLU A 392 -1.88 0.15 11.37
C GLU A 392 -3.39 -0.02 11.52
N HIS A 393 -4.16 0.87 10.86
CA HIS A 393 -5.60 0.68 10.68
C HIS A 393 -5.89 -0.59 9.88
N VAL A 394 -6.71 -1.47 10.45
CA VAL A 394 -7.13 -2.73 9.85
C VAL A 394 -8.65 -2.86 9.97
N LEU A 395 -9.31 -3.22 8.88
CA LEU A 395 -10.76 -3.28 8.82
C LEU A 395 -11.30 -4.61 9.34
N PHE A 396 -12.39 -4.52 10.08
CA PHE A 396 -13.24 -5.68 10.37
C PHE A 396 -14.33 -5.83 9.31
N GLU A 397 -14.67 -7.08 9.01
CA GLU A 397 -15.87 -7.46 8.25
C GLU A 397 -17.04 -7.77 9.20
N TYR A 398 -16.75 -8.17 10.43
CA TYR A 398 -17.71 -8.52 11.47
C TYR A 398 -17.04 -8.37 12.84
N ASP A 399 -17.84 -8.35 13.90
CA ASP A 399 -17.33 -8.32 15.27
C ASP A 399 -16.55 -9.61 15.57
N LEU A 400 -15.24 -9.49 15.72
CA LEU A 400 -14.33 -10.63 15.88
C LEU A 400 -13.95 -10.89 17.35
N PHE A 401 -13.87 -9.86 18.19
CA PHE A 401 -13.30 -9.95 19.54
C PHE A 401 -14.24 -9.50 20.65
N GLU A 402 -14.03 -10.05 21.84
CA GLU A 402 -14.71 -9.60 23.05
C GLU A 402 -14.21 -8.19 23.41
N GLY A 403 -15.12 -7.21 23.45
CA GLY A 403 -14.74 -5.79 23.60
C GLY A 403 -14.48 -5.05 22.28
N ASN A 404 -14.74 -5.66 21.11
CA ASN A 404 -14.74 -4.91 19.84
C ASN A 404 -15.80 -3.79 19.81
N LEU A 405 -16.75 -3.71 20.77
CA LEU A 405 -17.77 -2.66 20.94
C LEU A 405 -18.48 -2.16 19.65
N GLY A 406 -18.46 -2.95 18.57
CA GLY A 406 -18.95 -2.59 17.23
C GLY A 406 -17.98 -1.78 16.35
N PHE A 407 -16.74 -1.52 16.78
CA PHE A 407 -15.77 -0.75 16.00
C PHE A 407 -15.50 -1.39 14.64
N ALA A 408 -15.51 -0.56 13.60
CA ALA A 408 -15.33 -0.99 12.22
C ALA A 408 -13.87 -1.28 11.83
N SER A 409 -12.93 -0.96 12.72
CA SER A 409 -11.51 -1.21 12.57
C SER A 409 -10.83 -1.46 13.92
N CYS A 410 -9.64 -2.03 13.87
CA CYS A 410 -8.69 -2.05 14.96
C CYS A 410 -7.34 -1.52 14.50
N LEU A 411 -6.46 -1.32 15.47
CA LEU A 411 -5.05 -1.06 15.27
C LEU A 411 -4.23 -2.33 15.52
N LYS A 412 -3.31 -2.63 14.61
CA LYS A 412 -2.43 -3.79 14.67
C LYS A 412 -0.95 -3.38 14.71
N GLY A 413 -0.09 -4.31 15.13
CA GLY A 413 1.38 -4.15 15.11
C GLY A 413 2.00 -3.51 16.34
N GLY A 414 1.26 -2.66 17.07
CA GLY A 414 1.82 -1.79 18.11
C GLY A 414 2.67 -0.67 17.51
N ASP A 415 2.89 0.41 18.25
CA ASP A 415 3.67 1.56 17.78
C ASP A 415 4.96 1.71 18.59
N TYR A 416 5.60 2.87 18.57
CA TYR A 416 6.80 3.11 19.36
C TYR A 416 6.51 3.28 20.86
N HIS A 417 5.26 3.51 21.28
CA HIS A 417 4.86 3.77 22.67
C HIS A 417 4.67 2.48 23.47
N VAL A 418 5.56 1.52 23.28
CA VAL A 418 5.48 0.22 23.92
C VAL A 418 6.48 0.19 25.08
N SER A 419 6.01 -0.11 26.30
CA SER A 419 6.87 -0.17 27.49
C SER A 419 7.87 -1.33 27.38
N LEU A 420 9.13 -1.10 27.77
CA LEU A 420 10.17 -2.13 27.85
C LEU A 420 10.26 -2.79 29.24
N GLU A 421 9.69 -2.16 30.26
CA GLU A 421 9.69 -2.64 31.64
C GLU A 421 8.31 -3.20 32.01
N ASP A 422 8.32 -4.28 32.79
CA ASP A 422 7.10 -4.88 33.34
C ASP A 422 6.67 -4.05 34.55
N GLY A 423 5.70 -3.16 34.35
CA GLY A 423 5.28 -2.22 35.38
C GLY A 423 4.20 -1.26 34.91
N PHE A 424 3.36 -0.84 35.85
CA PHE A 424 2.38 0.22 35.69
C PHE A 424 3.11 1.56 35.83
N ASP A 425 3.89 1.95 34.81
CA ASP A 425 4.23 3.37 34.69
C ASP A 425 2.92 4.11 34.32
N ASP A 426 2.76 5.37 34.70
CA ASP A 426 1.56 6.19 34.48
C ASP A 426 1.26 6.45 32.97
N THR A 427 1.97 5.75 32.08
CA THR A 427 1.79 5.78 30.63
C THR A 427 0.91 4.61 30.18
N VAL A 428 -0.13 4.90 29.39
CA VAL A 428 -1.17 3.97 28.90
C VAL A 428 -0.63 3.00 27.82
N SER A 429 0.62 2.59 27.96
CA SER A 429 1.43 1.97 26.93
C SER A 429 1.50 0.45 27.12
N PRO A 430 1.19 -0.36 26.09
CA PRO A 430 1.25 -1.83 26.20
C PRO A 430 2.69 -2.29 26.46
N TYR A 431 2.84 -3.37 27.22
CA TYR A 431 4.14 -4.00 27.44
C TYR A 431 4.60 -4.75 26.19
N TRP A 432 5.87 -4.65 25.80
CA TRP A 432 6.37 -5.20 24.53
C TRP A 432 6.18 -6.70 24.37
N LYS A 433 6.14 -7.47 25.47
CA LYS A 433 5.87 -8.91 25.41
C LYS A 433 4.42 -9.24 25.04
N TRP A 434 3.50 -8.30 25.18
CA TRP A 434 2.11 -8.47 24.76
C TRP A 434 1.95 -8.26 23.25
N ILE A 435 2.91 -7.61 22.59
CA ILE A 435 2.87 -7.40 21.15
C ILE A 435 3.23 -8.70 20.43
N ASN A 436 2.27 -9.22 19.67
CA ASN A 436 2.36 -10.47 18.91
C ASN A 436 1.35 -10.44 17.76
N TYR A 437 1.27 -11.50 16.94
CA TYR A 437 0.33 -11.53 15.81
C TYR A 437 -1.14 -11.31 16.22
N GLY A 438 -1.54 -11.71 17.43
CA GLY A 438 -2.88 -11.53 17.96
C GLY A 438 -3.15 -10.13 18.55
N TYR A 439 -2.13 -9.37 18.92
CA TYR A 439 -2.29 -8.05 19.55
C TYR A 439 -3.15 -7.10 18.70
N TYR A 440 -4.12 -6.42 19.32
CA TYR A 440 -4.95 -5.40 18.68
C TYR A 440 -5.41 -4.35 19.69
N GLU A 441 -5.70 -3.15 19.21
CA GLU A 441 -6.42 -2.11 19.97
C GLU A 441 -7.70 -1.73 19.21
N PRO A 442 -8.89 -1.85 19.83
CA PRO A 442 -10.15 -1.56 19.16
C PRO A 442 -10.36 -0.04 18.99
N GLY A 443 -10.88 0.38 17.84
CA GLY A 443 -11.44 1.73 17.60
C GLY A 443 -10.53 2.91 17.95
N HIS A 444 -9.86 3.51 16.95
CA HIS A 444 -8.98 4.67 17.19
C HIS A 444 -9.28 5.90 16.32
N PRO A 445 -9.51 7.08 16.92
CA PRO A 445 -9.78 8.31 16.17
C PRO A 445 -8.54 8.98 15.56
N GLY A 446 -7.33 8.40 15.69
CA GLY A 446 -6.14 8.84 14.92
C GLY A 446 -5.00 9.49 15.71
N ASN A 447 -4.91 9.32 17.03
CA ASN A 447 -3.82 9.90 17.84
C ASN A 447 -2.58 8.99 17.97
N GLY A 448 -2.38 8.01 17.08
CA GLY A 448 -1.22 7.10 17.07
C GLY A 448 -1.20 6.07 15.93
N ALA A 449 -2.15 6.16 14.99
CA ALA A 449 -2.30 5.19 13.92
C ALA A 449 -1.72 5.70 12.60
N GLY A 450 -0.90 4.85 12.01
CA GLY A 450 -0.59 4.83 10.59
C GLY A 450 -1.45 3.81 9.86
N PHE A 451 -1.02 3.45 8.67
CA PHE A 451 -1.67 2.44 7.85
C PHE A 451 -0.78 2.06 6.67
N ARG A 452 -1.15 0.98 6.02
CA ARG A 452 -0.63 0.58 4.71
C ARG A 452 -1.79 0.21 3.80
N LEU A 453 -1.61 0.35 2.49
CA LEU A 453 -2.64 -0.03 1.53
C LEU A 453 -2.32 -1.35 0.86
N ILE A 454 -3.40 -2.02 0.47
CA ILE A 454 -3.36 -3.19 -0.39
C ILE A 454 -4.28 -2.99 -1.59
N ARG A 455 -4.04 -3.77 -2.64
CA ARG A 455 -4.86 -3.84 -3.84
C ARG A 455 -4.92 -5.29 -4.33
N ASN A 456 -6.13 -5.86 -4.40
CA ASN A 456 -6.39 -7.18 -4.95
C ASN A 456 -6.46 -7.08 -6.49
N ILE A 457 -5.42 -7.51 -7.18
CA ILE A 457 -5.35 -7.41 -8.64
C ILE A 457 -6.38 -8.36 -9.26
N GLY A 458 -7.30 -7.79 -10.04
CA GLY A 458 -8.35 -8.54 -10.71
C GLY A 458 -9.47 -9.02 -9.79
N ASN A 459 -9.52 -8.56 -8.52
CA ASN A 459 -10.49 -8.99 -7.52
C ASN A 459 -10.62 -10.52 -7.43
N ASN A 460 -9.47 -11.21 -7.50
CA ASN A 460 -9.40 -12.65 -7.72
C ASN A 460 -9.13 -13.44 -6.44
N ALA A 461 -8.83 -12.77 -5.32
CA ALA A 461 -8.56 -13.43 -4.04
C ALA A 461 -9.72 -14.33 -3.59
N LYS A 462 -9.39 -15.59 -3.32
CA LYS A 462 -10.28 -16.63 -2.81
C LYS A 462 -9.62 -17.31 -1.63
N TRP A 463 -10.39 -17.46 -0.57
CA TRP A 463 -10.00 -18.13 0.66
C TRP A 463 -10.82 -19.40 0.80
N SER A 464 -10.17 -20.48 1.20
CA SER A 464 -10.83 -21.76 1.47
C SER A 464 -10.22 -22.42 2.70
N GLU A 465 -11.05 -23.10 3.50
CA GLU A 465 -10.55 -23.90 4.61
C GLU A 465 -9.73 -25.07 4.07
N VAL A 466 -8.56 -25.29 4.66
CA VAL A 466 -7.82 -26.53 4.44
C VAL A 466 -8.53 -27.59 5.27
N LYS A 467 -9.21 -28.53 4.62
CA LYS A 467 -9.76 -29.69 5.32
C LYS A 467 -8.58 -30.39 6.00
N SER A 468 -8.57 -30.44 7.32
CA SER A 468 -7.69 -31.37 8.00
C SER A 468 -8.16 -32.75 7.59
N ASP A 469 -7.36 -33.48 6.83
CA ASP A 469 -7.48 -34.92 6.78
C ASP A 469 -7.29 -35.39 8.22
N SER A 470 -8.41 -35.61 8.90
CA SER A 470 -8.48 -36.29 10.18
C SER A 470 -7.92 -37.68 9.93
N GLN A 471 -6.62 -37.85 10.18
CA GLN A 471 -6.02 -39.17 10.24
C GLN A 471 -6.34 -39.78 11.60
N GLU A 472 -7.36 -40.64 11.53
CA GLU A 472 -7.60 -41.93 12.21
C GLU A 472 -6.77 -42.29 13.44
#